data_AF-A0A938GJ87-F1
#
_entry.id   AF-A0A938GJ87-F1
#
_cell.length_a   1.000
_cell.length_b   1.000
_cell.length_c   1.000
_cell.angle_alpha   90.00
_cell.angle_beta   90.00
_cell.angle_gamma   90.00
#
_symmetry.space_group_name_H-M   'P 1'
#
loop_
_entity.id
_entity.type
_entity.pdbx_description
1 polymer ?
#
loop_
_entity_poly.entity_id
_entity_poly.type
_entity_poly.pdbx_seq_one_letter_code
_entity_poly.pdbx_strand_id
1 'polypeptide(L)' 'MQRCDPNLGPAARPYAEVAAELGMSEGALKVAVHRLRRRYGELMRMEIANTVSSPDEIEAEIRHLFTVIACG' A
#
# COMPACT_ATOMS: atom_id res chain seq x y z
N MET A 1 -2.45 17.49 19.38
CA MET A 1 -1.76 16.18 19.39
C MET A 1 -2.56 15.25 18.49
N GLN A 2 -2.36 15.41 17.17
CA GLN A 2 -3.15 14.79 16.11
C GLN A 2 -2.84 13.29 16.07
N ARG A 3 -3.85 12.43 16.17
CA ARG A 3 -3.71 11.00 15.91
C ARG A 3 -3.60 10.83 14.39
N CYS A 4 -2.39 10.76 13.82
CA CYS A 4 -2.19 10.16 12.49
C CYS A 4 -2.50 8.67 12.67
N ASP A 5 -3.66 8.21 12.20
CA ASP A 5 -3.89 6.79 11.99
C ASP A 5 -3.33 6.44 10.60
N PRO A 6 -2.19 5.74 10.51
CA PRO A 6 -1.52 5.46 9.24
C PRO A 6 -2.30 4.50 8.34
N ASN A 7 -3.48 4.03 8.76
CA ASN A 7 -4.29 3.06 8.02
C ASN A 7 -5.62 3.59 7.47
N LEU A 8 -5.95 4.88 7.62
CA LEU A 8 -7.27 5.39 7.20
C LEU A 8 -7.19 6.23 5.93
N GLY A 9 -7.40 5.59 4.78
CA GLY A 9 -7.91 6.29 3.59
C GLY A 9 -9.35 6.76 3.85
N PRO A 10 -9.85 7.80 3.14
CA PRO A 10 -11.21 8.30 3.32
C PRO A 10 -12.20 7.14 3.12
N ALA A 11 -13.03 6.88 4.15
CA ALA A 11 -14.09 5.88 4.21
C ALA A 11 -13.87 4.65 3.28
N ALA A 12 -13.09 3.68 3.75
CA ALA A 12 -12.83 2.45 2.99
C ALA A 12 -14.14 1.79 2.56
N ARG A 13 -14.42 1.81 1.24
CA ARG A 13 -15.59 1.13 0.66
C ARG A 13 -15.52 -0.38 0.96
N PRO A 14 -16.63 -1.03 1.34
CA PRO A 14 -16.67 -2.48 1.48
C PRO A 14 -16.24 -3.18 0.20
N TYR A 15 -15.43 -4.24 0.31
CA TYR A 15 -15.02 -5.01 -0.87
C TYR A 15 -16.21 -5.62 -1.64
N ALA A 16 -17.33 -5.89 -0.98
CA ALA A 16 -18.53 -6.38 -1.66
C ALA A 16 -19.07 -5.38 -2.70
N GLU A 17 -19.09 -4.09 -2.39
CA GLU A 17 -19.56 -3.03 -3.29
C GLU A 17 -18.61 -2.88 -4.50
N VAL A 18 -17.31 -2.81 -4.22
CA VAL A 18 -16.29 -2.69 -5.27
C VAL A 18 -16.26 -3.95 -6.16
N ALA A 19 -16.48 -5.13 -5.59
CA ALA A 19 -16.53 -6.37 -6.35
C ALA A 19 -17.75 -6.38 -7.29
N ALA A 20 -18.90 -5.91 -6.83
CA ALA A 20 -20.10 -5.79 -7.66
C ALA A 20 -19.89 -4.82 -8.83
N GLU A 21 -19.28 -3.64 -8.59
CA GLU A 21 -18.94 -2.67 -9.64
C GLU A 21 -18.01 -3.27 -10.71
N LEU A 22 -17.10 -4.16 -10.31
CA LEU A 22 -16.13 -4.81 -11.20
C LEU A 22 -16.64 -6.13 -11.81
N GLY A 23 -17.88 -6.55 -11.52
CA GLY A 23 -18.41 -7.84 -11.97
C GLY A 23 -17.67 -9.05 -11.40
N MET A 24 -17.08 -8.91 -10.21
CA MET A 24 -16.30 -9.94 -9.51
C MET A 24 -17.05 -10.45 -8.28
N SER A 25 -16.70 -11.65 -7.82
CA SER A 25 -17.04 -12.04 -6.44
C SER A 25 -16.14 -11.32 -5.44
N GLU A 26 -16.63 -11.09 -4.22
CA GLU A 26 -15.82 -10.48 -3.15
C GLU A 26 -14.52 -11.27 -2.87
N GLY A 27 -14.58 -12.60 -2.94
CA GLY A 27 -13.41 -13.47 -2.82
C GLY A 27 -12.39 -13.26 -3.95
N ALA A 28 -12.85 -13.13 -5.20
CA ALA A 28 -11.98 -12.86 -6.34
C ALA A 28 -11.31 -11.47 -6.22
N LEU A 29 -12.05 -10.46 -5.75
CA LEU A 29 -11.48 -9.13 -5.50
C LEU A 29 -10.41 -9.18 -4.40
N LYS A 30 -10.64 -9.89 -3.29
CA LYS A 30 -9.63 -10.06 -2.22
C LYS A 30 -8.33 -10.66 -2.76
N VAL A 31 -8.42 -11.69 -3.60
CA VAL A 31 -7.25 -12.31 -4.24
C VAL A 31 -6.54 -11.33 -5.19
N ALA A 32 -7.30 -10.58 -5.99
CA ALA A 32 -6.73 -9.58 -6.90
C ALA A 32 -6.00 -8.47 -6.13
N VAL A 33 -6.61 -7.93 -5.07
CA VAL A 33 -5.98 -6.92 -4.20
C VAL A 33 -4.74 -7.47 -3.51
N HIS A 34 -4.78 -8.70 -3.00
CA HIS A 34 -3.60 -9.32 -2.39
C HIS A 34 -2.44 -9.44 -3.40
N ARG A 35 -2.73 -9.89 -4.61
CA ARG A 35 -1.73 -9.98 -5.70
C ARG A 35 -1.17 -8.61 -6.07
N LEU A 36 -2.04 -7.60 -6.18
CA LEU A 36 -1.66 -6.22 -6.48
C LEU A 36 -0.72 -5.67 -5.40
N ARG A 37 -1.10 -5.78 -4.13
CA ARG A 37 -0.29 -5.29 -2.98
C ARG A 37 1.09 -5.94 -2.95
N ARG A 38 1.16 -7.26 -3.17
CA ARG A 38 2.42 -7.99 -3.24
C ARG A 38 3.31 -7.46 -4.37
N ARG A 39 2.80 -7.44 -5.60
CA ARG A 39 3.58 -6.98 -6.77
C ARG A 39 4.01 -5.52 -6.63
N TYR A 40 3.11 -4.67 -6.14
CA TYR A 40 3.42 -3.27 -5.89
C TYR A 40 4.53 -3.12 -4.84
N GLY A 41 4.45 -3.87 -3.73
CA GLY A 41 5.48 -3.86 -2.69
C GLY A 41 6.84 -4.39 -3.15
N GLU A 42 6.86 -5.35 -4.08
CA GLU A 42 8.09 -5.83 -4.73
C GLU A 42 8.69 -4.74 -5.61
N LEU A 43 7.91 -4.12 -6.50
CA LEU A 43 8.37 -3.04 -7.38
C LEU A 43 8.82 -1.80 -6.61
N MET A 44 8.07 -1.40 -5.58
CA MET A 44 8.44 -0.25 -4.75
C MET A 44 9.79 -0.46 -4.05
N ARG A 45 10.05 -1.67 -3.53
CA ARG A 45 11.37 -2.00 -2.96
C ARG A 45 12.49 -1.91 -3.98
N MET A 46 12.25 -2.33 -5.21
CA MET A 46 13.23 -2.21 -6.29
C MET A 46 13.53 -0.75 -6.62
N GLU A 47 12.51 0.10 -6.71
CA GLU A 47 12.72 1.52 -6.99
C GLU A 47 13.47 2.22 -5.84
N ILE A 48 13.13 1.91 -4.59
CA ILE A 48 13.83 2.46 -3.42
C ILE A 48 15.30 2.00 -3.38
N ALA A 49 15.58 0.76 -3.78
CA ALA A 49 16.95 0.26 -3.88
C ALA A 49 17.80 1.07 -4.86
N ASN A 50 17.20 1.74 -5.85
CA ASN A 50 17.89 2.62 -6.80
C ASN A 50 18.14 4.04 -6.24
N THR A 51 17.54 4.41 -5.10
CA THR A 51 17.66 5.76 -4.53
C THR A 51 18.54 5.81 -3.29
N VAL A 52 18.68 4.70 -2.56
CA VAL A 52 19.49 4.60 -1.35
C VAL A 52 20.98 4.42 -1.67
N SER A 53 21.85 4.76 -0.70
CA SER A 53 23.30 4.62 -0.89
C SER A 53 23.77 3.19 -0.68
N SER A 54 23.02 2.39 0.08
CA SER A 54 23.30 0.97 0.28
C SER A 54 22.02 0.13 0.53
N PRO A 55 22.03 -1.18 0.22
CA PRO A 55 20.82 -2.02 0.31
C PRO A 55 20.21 -2.17 1.71
N ASP A 56 21.00 -2.00 2.77
CA ASP A 56 20.56 -2.06 4.17
C ASP A 56 19.68 -0.87 4.58
N GLU A 57 19.68 0.22 3.81
CA GLU A 57 18.86 1.41 4.05
C GLU A 57 17.41 1.25 3.55
N ILE A 58 17.11 0.25 2.73
CA ILE A 58 15.81 0.10 2.04
C ILE A 58 14.63 0.13 3.02
N GLU A 59 14.68 -0.65 4.11
CA GLU A 59 13.57 -0.72 5.06
C GLU A 59 13.46 0.55 5.93
N ALA A 60 14.55 1.29 6.11
CA ALA A 60 14.53 2.60 6.76
C ALA A 60 13.85 3.64 5.84
N GLU A 61 14.20 3.64 4.56
CA GLU A 61 13.64 4.55 3.56
C GLU A 61 12.15 4.30 3.33
N ILE A 62 11.70 3.04 3.26
CA ILE A 62 10.26 2.70 3.19
C ILE A 62 9.48 3.32 4.35
N ARG A 63 9.99 3.18 5.58
CA ARG A 63 9.34 3.73 6.77
C ARG A 63 9.31 5.25 6.74
N HIS A 64 10.40 5.88 6.30
CA HIS A 64 10.48 7.33 6.16
C HIS A 64 9.45 7.83 5.14
N LEU A 65 9.39 7.21 3.96
CA LEU A 65 8.44 7.56 2.90
C LEU A 65 6.99 7.48 3.38
N PHE A 66 6.60 6.39 4.05
CA PHE A 66 5.25 6.28 4.63
C PHE A 66 4.96 7.35 5.67
N THR A 67 5.95 7.74 6.48
CA THR A 67 5.79 8.81 7.48
C THR A 67 5.48 10.14 6.81
N VAL A 68 6.20 10.46 5.73
CA VAL A 68 6.03 11.72 4.98
C VAL A 68 4.69 11.76 4.24
N ILE A 69 4.29 10.64 3.61
CA ILE A 69 3.06 10.58 2.81
C ILE A 69 1.80 10.49 3.70
N ALA A 70 1.85 9.81 4.85
CA ALA A 70 0.67 9.62 5.69
C ALA A 70 0.29 10.84 6.54
N CYS A 71 1.22 11.77 6.78
CA CYS A 71 0.95 13.00 7.53
C CYS A 71 1.07 14.28 6.66
N GLY A 72 1.03 14.15 5.33
CA GLY A 72 0.89 15.25 4.36
C GLY A 72 -0.54 15.40 3.88
#